data_AF-A0A7V3JTJ8-F1
#
_entry.id   AF-A0A7V3JTJ8-F1
#
_cell.length_a   1.000
_cell.length_b   1.000
_cell.length_c   1.000
_cell.angle_alpha   90.00
_cell.angle_beta   90.00
_cell.angle_gamma   90.00
#
_symmetry.space_group_name_H-M   'P 1'
#
loop_
_entity.id
_entity.type
_entity.pdbx_description
1 polymer ?
#
loop_
_entity_poly.entity_id
_entity_poly.type
_entity_poly.pdbx_seq_one_letter_code
_entity_poly.pdbx_strand_id
1 'polypeptide(L)'
;MRIMIGTPINSATAYTFKEFIKNQQLIHKATKNKVITVLATEDKKFKPSLPKNFKLIRFKPIIKGKDRIWKIIGARNKLREFFLLHKFDYLIFMDADMIFEKNIINNLLKKQKKGIKSFTISIN
;
A
#
# COMPACT_ATOMS: atom_id res chain seq x y z
N MET A 1 7.73 -2.70 16.07
CA MET A 1 7.20 -3.42 14.89
C MET A 1 7.46 -2.61 13.62
N ARG A 2 7.62 -3.29 12.50
CA ARG A 2 7.78 -2.74 11.15
C ARG A 2 6.53 -3.04 10.34
N ILE A 3 5.88 -1.99 9.83
CA ILE A 3 4.62 -2.08 9.12
C ILE A 3 4.83 -1.62 7.69
N MET A 4 4.27 -2.37 6.76
CA MET A 4 4.25 -2.03 5.34
C MET A 4 2.81 -1.70 4.93
N ILE A 5 2.62 -0.52 4.35
CA ILE A 5 1.44 -0.20 3.56
C ILE A 5 1.75 -0.60 2.12
N GLY A 6 1.01 -1.53 1.56
CA GLY A 6 1.14 -1.98 0.19
C GLY A 6 0.06 -1.38 -0.69
N THR A 7 0.44 -0.68 -1.74
CA THR A 7 -0.49 0.04 -2.60
C THR A 7 -0.24 -0.28 -4.08
N PRO A 8 -1.13 -1.04 -4.72
CA PRO A 8 -1.17 -1.13 -6.18
C PRO A 8 -1.41 0.26 -6.78
N ILE A 9 -0.64 0.63 -7.80
CA ILE A 9 -0.85 1.90 -8.50
C ILE A 9 -0.81 1.71 -10.01
N ASN A 10 -1.84 2.26 -10.66
CA ASN A 10 -1.92 2.44 -12.09
C ASN A 10 -1.81 3.95 -12.37
N SER A 11 -0.76 4.35 -13.08
CA SER A 11 -0.49 5.75 -13.41
C SER A 11 -1.64 6.42 -14.15
N ALA A 12 -2.36 5.66 -14.99
CA ALA A 12 -3.48 6.18 -15.77
C ALA A 12 -4.69 6.59 -14.91
N THR A 13 -4.84 6.03 -13.71
CA THR A 13 -6.01 6.25 -12.83
C THR A 13 -5.63 6.86 -11.49
N ALA A 14 -4.42 7.41 -11.38
CA ALA A 14 -3.86 7.94 -10.14
C ALA A 14 -4.29 9.41 -9.89
N TYR A 15 -5.58 9.73 -10.08
CA TYR A 15 -6.09 11.11 -10.06
C TYR A 15 -5.88 11.80 -8.71
N THR A 16 -6.02 11.07 -7.61
CA THR A 16 -5.88 11.57 -6.23
C THR A 16 -4.52 11.23 -5.63
N PHE A 17 -3.52 10.94 -6.45
CA PHE A 17 -2.22 10.45 -5.97
C PHE A 17 -1.50 11.47 -5.07
N LYS A 18 -1.61 12.78 -5.35
CA LYS A 18 -0.99 13.82 -4.51
C LYS A 18 -1.63 13.86 -3.12
N GLU A 19 -2.96 13.77 -3.08
CA GLU A 19 -3.77 13.72 -1.86
C GLU A 19 -3.47 12.45 -1.07
N PHE A 20 -3.36 11.31 -1.76
CA PHE A 20 -2.95 10.04 -1.18
C PHE A 20 -1.56 10.14 -0.54
N ILE A 21 -0.55 10.67 -1.23
CA ILE A 21 0.79 10.83 -0.67
C ILE A 21 0.76 11.71 0.59
N LYS A 22 0.02 12.83 0.57
CA LYS A 22 -0.16 13.69 1.76
C LYS A 22 -0.84 12.93 2.90
N ASN A 23 -1.90 12.17 2.61
CA ASN A 23 -2.60 11.37 3.59
C ASN A 23 -1.71 10.29 4.23
N GLN A 24 -0.95 9.57 3.42
CA GLN A 24 0.02 8.57 3.90
C GLN A 24 1.12 9.20 4.74
N GLN A 25 1.59 10.42 4.42
CA GLN A 25 2.52 11.15 5.29
C GLN A 25 1.91 11.49 6.65
N LEU A 26 0.63 11.88 6.71
CA LEU A 26 -0.07 12.12 7.98
C LEU A 26 -0.22 10.83 8.79
N ILE A 27 -0.58 9.72 8.13
CA ILE A 27 -0.67 8.39 8.76
C ILE A 27 0.69 7.96 9.31
N HIS A 28 1.76 8.13 8.54
CA HIS A 28 3.12 7.82 8.97
C HIS A 28 3.53 8.64 10.21
N LYS A 29 3.18 9.94 10.26
CA LYS A 29 3.47 10.81 11.42
C LYS A 29 2.67 10.42 12.66
N ALA A 30 1.41 10.00 12.49
CA ALA A 30 0.53 9.62 13.60
C ALA A 30 0.80 8.20 14.13
N THR A 31 1.46 7.34 13.35
CA THR A 31 1.71 5.95 13.73
C THR A 31 2.93 5.83 14.64
N LYS A 32 2.77 5.17 15.79
CA LYS A 32 3.86 5.00 16.77
C LYS A 32 4.97 4.03 16.30
N ASN A 33 4.62 3.11 15.41
CA ASN A 33 5.54 2.11 14.86
C ASN A 33 6.19 2.60 13.56
N LYS A 34 7.29 1.96 13.15
CA LYS A 34 7.94 2.25 11.87
C LYS A 34 7.05 1.81 10.71
N VAL A 35 6.58 2.76 9.91
CA VAL A 35 5.76 2.52 8.72
C VAL A 35 6.55 2.87 7.45
N ILE A 36 6.38 2.05 6.42
CA ILE A 36 6.80 2.37 5.05
C ILE A 36 5.62 2.17 4.12
N THR A 37 5.47 3.06 3.13
CA THR A 37 4.51 2.85 2.03
C THR A 37 5.26 2.32 0.82
N VAL A 38 4.77 1.24 0.23
CA VAL A 38 5.35 0.62 -0.96
C VAL A 38 4.30 0.63 -2.06
N LEU A 39 4.61 1.35 -3.14
CA LEU A 39 3.79 1.45 -4.33
C LEU A 39 4.24 0.38 -5.33
N ALA A 40 3.31 -0.38 -5.89
CA ALA A 40 3.61 -1.38 -6.92
C ALA A 40 2.93 -1.03 -8.24
N THR A 41 3.72 -0.93 -9.31
CA THR A 41 3.22 -0.62 -10.65
C THR A 41 3.89 -1.46 -11.73
N GLU A 42 3.17 -1.72 -12.81
CA GLU A 42 3.73 -2.27 -14.05
C GLU A 42 4.27 -1.16 -14.97
N ASP A 43 3.86 0.09 -14.75
CA ASP A 43 4.21 1.21 -15.61
C ASP A 43 5.68 1.63 -15.40
N LYS A 44 6.50 1.37 -16.41
CA LYS A 44 7.92 1.74 -16.42
C LYS A 44 8.16 3.25 -16.53
N LYS A 45 7.18 4.02 -17.03
CA LYS A 45 7.26 5.47 -17.19
C LYS A 45 6.83 6.20 -15.91
N PHE A 46 6.07 5.55 -15.04
CA PHE A 46 5.70 6.11 -13.75
C PHE A 46 6.95 6.29 -12.85
N LYS A 47 7.29 7.55 -12.59
CA LYS A 47 8.46 7.98 -11.80
C LYS A 47 8.09 9.18 -10.92
N PRO A 48 7.18 9.02 -9.94
CA PRO A 48 6.82 10.11 -9.04
C PRO A 48 8.00 10.51 -8.15
N SER A 49 8.03 11.78 -7.74
CA SER A 49 8.86 12.20 -6.61
C SER A 49 8.23 11.65 -5.33
N LEU A 50 9.00 10.87 -4.57
CA LEU A 50 8.52 10.13 -3.39
C LEU A 50 9.24 10.58 -2.12
N PRO A 51 8.53 10.72 -0.98
CA PRO A 51 9.17 10.95 0.30
C PRO A 51 10.06 9.78 0.75
N LYS A 52 11.00 10.02 1.68
CA LYS A 52 12.00 9.03 2.13
C LYS A 52 11.41 7.71 2.66
N ASN A 53 10.22 7.77 3.24
CA ASN A 53 9.47 6.62 3.79
C ASN A 53 8.53 5.95 2.76
N PHE A 54 8.77 6.18 1.48
CA PHE A 54 8.08 5.51 0.38
C PHE A 54 9.08 4.70 -0.46
N LYS A 55 8.58 3.65 -1.10
CA LYS A 55 9.29 2.87 -2.11
C LYS A 55 8.39 2.63 -3.30
N LEU A 56 8.99 2.62 -4.50
CA LEU A 56 8.33 2.20 -5.73
C LEU A 56 8.95 0.88 -6.16
N ILE A 57 8.12 -0.14 -6.33
CA ILE A 57 8.53 -1.43 -6.89
C ILE A 57 7.81 -1.65 -8.22
N ARG A 58 8.50 -2.37 -9.10
CA ARG A 58 7.99 -2.70 -10.42
C ARG A 58 7.70 -4.18 -10.52
N PHE A 59 6.62 -4.51 -11.21
CA PHE A 59 6.31 -5.90 -11.53
C PHE A 59 6.08 -6.07 -13.03
N LYS A 60 6.27 -7.30 -13.50
CA LYS A 60 5.85 -7.71 -14.84
C LYS A 60 4.47 -8.35 -14.72
N PRO A 61 3.49 -8.00 -15.55
CA PRO A 61 2.20 -8.68 -15.54
C PRO A 61 2.41 -10.17 -15.87
N ILE A 62 1.74 -11.04 -15.11
CA ILE A 62 1.90 -12.50 -15.15
C ILE A 62 1.34 -13.08 -16.46
N ILE A 63 0.35 -12.41 -17.06
CA ILE A 63 -0.33 -12.81 -18.29
C ILE A 63 -0.37 -11.59 -19.21
N LYS A 64 -0.43 -11.78 -20.54
CA LYS A 64 -0.85 -10.74 -21.53
C LYS A 64 -2.31 -10.25 -21.29
N GLY A 65 -2.81 -10.33 -20.06
CA GLY A 65 -4.14 -9.91 -19.68
C GLY A 65 -4.19 -8.39 -19.68
N LYS A 66 -4.89 -7.82 -20.66
CA LYS A 66 -5.29 -6.40 -20.65
C LYS A 66 -6.20 -6.08 -19.46
N ASP A 67 -6.75 -7.09 -18.80
CA ASP A 67 -7.71 -6.97 -17.72
C ASP A 67 -7.07 -6.40 -16.44
N ARG A 68 -7.73 -5.36 -15.91
CA ARG A 68 -7.37 -4.63 -14.69
C ARG A 68 -7.18 -5.57 -13.50
N ILE A 69 -7.97 -6.65 -13.41
CA ILE A 69 -7.90 -7.59 -12.27
C ILE A 69 -6.53 -8.27 -12.19
N TRP A 70 -6.00 -8.76 -13.30
CA TRP A 70 -4.69 -9.43 -13.34
C TRP A 70 -3.55 -8.49 -12.96
N LYS A 71 -3.67 -7.20 -13.30
CA LYS A 71 -2.68 -6.18 -12.91
C LYS A 71 -2.68 -5.96 -11.40
N ILE A 72 -3.87 -5.90 -10.77
CA ILE A 72 -3.99 -5.77 -9.32
C ILE A 72 -3.42 -7.01 -8.62
N ILE A 73 -3.69 -8.22 -9.13
CA ILE A 73 -3.14 -9.47 -8.60
C ILE A 73 -1.60 -9.44 -8.68
N GLY A 74 -1.04 -9.10 -9.84
CA GLY A 74 0.41 -8.97 -10.03
C GLY A 74 1.05 -7.96 -9.07
N ALA A 75 0.43 -6.79 -8.91
CA ALA A 75 0.87 -5.77 -7.96
C ALA A 75 0.85 -6.30 -6.51
N ARG A 76 -0.25 -6.90 -6.07
CA ARG A 76 -0.40 -7.44 -4.71
C ARG A 76 0.58 -8.57 -4.43
N ASN A 77 0.81 -9.46 -5.39
CA ASN A 77 1.83 -10.52 -5.25
C ASN A 77 3.23 -9.93 -5.12
N LYS A 78 3.58 -8.94 -5.95
CA LYS A 78 4.87 -8.25 -5.83
C LYS A 78 5.05 -7.56 -4.48
N LEU A 79 3.98 -6.96 -3.95
CA LEU A 79 3.98 -6.37 -2.61
C LEU A 79 4.18 -7.44 -1.52
N ARG A 80 3.55 -8.62 -1.64
CA ARG A 80 3.76 -9.74 -0.71
C ARG A 80 5.19 -10.27 -0.75
N GLU A 81 5.77 -10.43 -1.93
CA GLU A 81 7.19 -10.80 -2.06
C GLU A 81 8.10 -9.80 -1.35
N PHE A 82 7.88 -8.49 -1.57
CA PHE A 82 8.63 -7.44 -0.90
C PHE A 82 8.45 -7.50 0.63
N PHE A 83 7.21 -7.69 1.08
CA PHE A 83 6.87 -7.85 2.49
C PHE A 83 7.67 -8.98 3.15
N LEU A 84 7.68 -10.17 2.54
CA LEU A 84 8.37 -11.36 3.04
C LEU A 84 9.90 -11.17 3.04
N LEU A 85 10.47 -10.69 1.93
CA LEU A 85 11.91 -10.50 1.78
C LEU A 85 12.48 -9.54 2.83
N HIS A 86 11.74 -8.50 3.16
CA HIS A 86 12.19 -7.46 4.08
C HIS A 86 11.76 -7.66 5.54
N LYS A 87 11.14 -8.80 5.86
CA LYS A 87 10.75 -9.21 7.22
C LYS A 87 9.94 -8.13 7.95
N PHE A 88 8.86 -7.66 7.34
CA PHE A 88 7.89 -6.79 8.01
C PHE A 88 6.95 -7.63 8.89
N ASP A 89 6.40 -7.02 9.94
CA ASP A 89 5.48 -7.69 10.87
C ASP A 89 4.03 -7.66 10.35
N TYR A 90 3.65 -6.58 9.65
CA TYR A 90 2.30 -6.37 9.12
C TYR A 90 2.32 -5.82 7.71
N LEU A 91 1.43 -6.35 6.86
CA LEU A 91 1.10 -5.83 5.55
C LEU A 91 -0.34 -5.31 5.56
N ILE A 92 -0.52 -4.04 5.23
CA ILE A 92 -1.84 -3.41 5.10
C ILE A 92 -2.00 -2.99 3.65
N PHE A 93 -3.02 -3.50 2.96
CA PHE A 93 -3.34 -3.04 1.62
C PHE A 93 -4.18 -1.76 1.70
N MET A 94 -3.76 -0.74 0.95
CA MET A 94 -4.50 0.51 0.76
C MET A 94 -4.48 0.87 -0.71
N ASP A 95 -5.62 1.23 -1.27
CA ASP A 95 -5.71 1.66 -2.65
C ASP A 95 -5.30 3.14 -2.79
N ALA A 96 -4.67 3.48 -3.91
CA ALA A 96 -4.08 4.80 -4.13
C ALA A 96 -5.11 5.92 -4.33
N ASP A 97 -6.37 5.55 -4.55
CA ASP A 97 -7.51 6.43 -4.77
C ASP A 97 -8.32 6.70 -3.48
N MET A 98 -7.91 6.14 -2.35
CA MET A 98 -8.62 6.24 -1.07
C MET A 98 -7.85 7.11 -0.06
N ILE A 99 -8.59 7.87 0.76
CA ILE A 99 -8.06 8.68 1.86
C ILE A 99 -8.55 8.11 3.18
N PHE A 100 -7.64 7.92 4.14
CA PHE A 100 -7.96 7.28 5.42
C PHE A 100 -7.75 8.21 6.61
N GLU A 101 -8.40 7.90 7.73
CA GLU A 101 -8.18 8.60 9.00
C GLU A 101 -6.72 8.41 9.48
N LYS A 102 -6.10 9.47 10.00
CA LYS A 102 -4.65 9.48 10.30
C LYS A 102 -4.22 8.40 11.31
N ASN A 103 -5.08 8.01 12.24
CA ASN A 103 -4.77 6.97 13.24
C ASN A 103 -5.17 5.55 12.81
N ILE A 104 -5.56 5.33 11.56
CA ILE A 104 -6.08 4.05 11.07
C ILE A 104 -5.20 2.86 11.42
N ILE A 105 -3.88 2.98 11.31
CA ILE A 105 -2.94 1.89 11.61
C ILE A 105 -2.92 1.58 13.11
N ASN A 106 -2.85 2.60 13.97
CA ASN A 106 -2.88 2.41 15.41
C ASN A 106 -4.19 1.71 15.83
N ASN A 107 -5.31 2.10 15.21
CA ASN A 107 -6.63 1.53 15.45
C ASN A 107 -6.70 0.06 15.00
N LEU A 108 -6.16 -0.26 13.82
CA LEU A 108 -6.08 -1.63 13.29
C LEU A 108 -5.25 -2.54 14.20
N LEU A 109 -4.07 -2.08 14.64
CA LEU A 109 -3.20 -2.85 15.54
C LEU A 109 -3.85 -3.10 16.90
N LYS A 110 -4.55 -2.10 17.46
CA LYS A 110 -5.29 -2.24 18.71
C LYS A 110 -6.37 -3.32 18.60
N LYS A 111 -7.03 -3.43 17.44
CA LYS A 111 -8.03 -4.46 17.17
C LYS A 111 -7.42 -5.84 16.94
N GLN A 112 -6.29 -5.94 16.23
CA GLN A 112 -5.60 -7.22 16.02
C GLN A 112 -5.16 -7.87 17.35
N LYS A 113 -4.69 -7.07 18.32
CA LYS A 113 -4.33 -7.56 19.66
C LYS A 113 -5.50 -8.22 20.41
N LYS A 114 -6.74 -7.97 20.00
CA LYS A 114 -7.94 -8.64 20.53
C LYS A 114 -8.24 -10.00 19.86
N GLY A 115 -7.32 -10.52 19.04
CA GLY A 115 -7.42 -11.88 18.47
C GLY A 115 -8.11 -11.98 17.11
N ILE A 116 -8.42 -10.87 16.45
CA ILE A 116 -9.10 -10.90 15.15
C ILE A 116 -8.07 -11.05 14.02
N LYS A 117 -8.19 -12.13 13.24
CA LYS A 117 -7.18 -12.61 12.28
C LYS A 117 -7.22 -11.93 10.90
N SER A 118 -8.33 -11.32 10.50
CA SER A 118 -8.43 -10.57 9.23
C SER A 118 -9.50 -9.49 9.33
N PHE A 119 -9.28 -8.37 8.63
CA PHE A 119 -10.27 -7.30 8.49
C PHE A 119 -10.29 -6.79 7.05
N THR A 120 -11.48 -6.69 6.49
CA THR A 120 -11.79 -5.90 5.30
C THR A 120 -12.50 -4.66 5.79
N ILE A 121 -11.92 -3.47 5.55
CA ILE A 121 -12.63 -2.21 5.78
C ILE A 121 -13.27 -1.85 4.45
N SER A 122 -14.58 -2.06 4.35
CA SER A 122 -15.40 -1.45 3.30
C SER A 122 -15.72 -0.03 3.74
N ILE A 123 -15.46 0.93 2.87
CA ILE A 123 -15.84 2.33 3.07
C ILE A 123 -17.17 2.49 2.33
N ASN A 124 -18.23 2.85 3.06
CA ASN A 124 -19.54 3.16 2.49
C ASN A 124 -19.50 4.48 1.71
#